data_AF-A0A376FG73-F1
#
_entry.id   AF-A0A376FG73-F1
#
_cell.length_a   1.000
_cell.length_b   1.000
_cell.length_c   1.000
_cell.angle_alpha   90.00
_cell.angle_beta   90.00
_cell.angle_gamma   90.00
#
_symmetry.space_group_name_H-M   'P 1'
#
loop_
_entity.id
_entity.type
_entity.pdbx_description
1 polymer ?
#
loop_
_entity_poly.entity_id
_entity_poly.type
_entity_poly.pdbx_seq_one_letter_code
_entity_poly.pdbx_strand_id
1 'polypeptide(L)'
;MVRKQHEDAAWRCQYMQKFDMDAWLASHNGQQALPFSQLVNCVAEYSPGLRNSTLKAWTPSPLKAVSSHSAAALRQAADNLNAGNGAILMLSDPVGVATEISALVRYRMQQAIAMNPALSRGTALLTMLGSVELAMRNYFYLQAEAGDESYERQMRYGRDTPAGPRFPAPDMADRMHVLNEASRKDRVDEAWQTGYEKYIDRAKTQAFSQTLKDWLTEYDNSSVIPITRMYLAWLQEPVMANYFVQHFDPTCAHSGGRYIQTVTKVLAGMNDKGGVITHIDQAAESGPADAGKLSSAGGLL
;
A
#
# COMPACT_ATOMS: atom_id res chain seq x y z
N MET A 1 -0.27 -16.09 28.04
CA MET A 1 1.21 -16.04 27.94
C MET A 1 1.69 -17.07 26.93
N VAL A 2 1.95 -16.60 25.71
CA VAL A 2 2.40 -17.39 24.54
C VAL A 2 3.55 -18.34 24.88
N ARG A 3 4.50 -17.90 25.71
CA ARG A 3 5.62 -18.73 26.18
C ARG A 3 5.19 -20.09 26.77
N LYS A 4 4.12 -20.14 27.57
CA LYS A 4 3.64 -21.38 28.18
C LYS A 4 3.05 -22.35 27.14
N GLN A 5 2.47 -21.83 26.06
CA GLN A 5 1.97 -22.69 24.97
C GLN A 5 3.13 -23.40 24.27
N HIS A 6 4.28 -22.74 24.10
CA HIS A 6 5.48 -23.37 23.54
C HIS A 6 6.15 -24.40 24.46
N GLU A 7 5.72 -24.57 25.71
CA GLU A 7 6.18 -25.67 26.56
C GLU A 7 5.47 -26.99 26.22
N ASP A 8 4.27 -26.92 25.62
CA ASP A 8 3.52 -28.09 25.16
C ASP A 8 4.11 -28.68 23.87
N ALA A 9 4.35 -30.00 23.89
CA ALA A 9 4.87 -30.73 22.74
C ALA A 9 3.92 -30.72 21.54
N ALA A 10 2.60 -30.82 21.76
CA ALA A 10 1.62 -30.80 20.67
C ALA A 10 1.63 -29.44 19.96
N TRP A 11 1.64 -28.36 20.73
CA TRP A 11 1.78 -27.00 20.23
C TRP A 11 3.08 -26.81 19.44
N ARG A 12 4.21 -27.26 19.97
CA ARG A 12 5.51 -27.16 19.25
C ARG A 12 5.50 -27.92 17.94
N CYS A 13 4.96 -29.14 17.90
CA CYS A 13 4.88 -29.94 16.68
C CYS A 13 4.02 -29.29 15.59
N GLN A 14 3.01 -28.50 15.97
CA GLN A 14 2.14 -27.82 15.02
C GLN A 14 2.74 -26.51 14.48
N TYR A 15 3.48 -25.78 15.31
CA TYR A 15 3.79 -24.38 15.06
C TYR A 15 5.30 -24.05 14.96
N MET A 16 6.18 -24.88 15.53
CA MET A 16 7.63 -24.67 15.46
C MET A 16 8.25 -25.44 14.30
N GLN A 17 9.25 -24.82 13.68
CA GLN A 17 10.09 -25.50 12.70
C GLN A 17 10.99 -26.52 13.41
N LYS A 18 10.82 -27.80 13.04
CA LYS A 18 11.70 -28.87 13.51
C LYS A 18 13.03 -28.79 12.75
N PHE A 19 14.13 -28.77 13.49
CA PHE A 19 15.47 -28.99 12.95
C PHE A 19 16.12 -30.13 13.74
N ASP A 20 16.48 -31.19 13.03
CA ASP A 20 17.13 -32.37 13.59
C ASP A 20 18.64 -32.26 13.36
N MET A 21 19.36 -31.91 14.43
CA MET A 21 20.80 -31.67 14.37
C MET A 21 21.58 -32.96 14.10
N ASP A 22 21.16 -34.08 14.68
CA ASP A 22 21.85 -35.36 14.51
C ASP A 22 21.68 -35.87 13.07
N ALA A 23 20.45 -35.77 12.53
CA ALA A 23 20.19 -36.11 11.13
C ALA A 23 20.98 -35.20 10.17
N TRP A 24 21.10 -33.90 10.49
CA TRP A 24 21.89 -32.96 9.72
C TRP A 24 23.38 -33.30 9.72
N LEU A 25 23.96 -33.60 10.88
CA LEU A 25 25.37 -33.96 11.00
C LEU A 25 25.70 -35.29 10.30
N ALA A 26 24.74 -36.22 10.26
CA ALA A 26 24.93 -37.53 9.62
C ALA A 26 24.78 -37.49 8.09
N SER A 27 23.89 -36.64 7.57
CA SER A 27 23.43 -36.72 6.17
C SER A 27 23.33 -35.40 5.41
N HIS A 28 23.57 -34.27 6.07
CA HIS A 28 23.34 -32.91 5.54
C HIS A 28 21.95 -32.72 4.94
N ASN A 29 20.97 -33.46 5.47
CA ASN A 29 19.58 -33.42 5.05
C ASN A 29 18.71 -32.92 6.21
N GLY A 30 17.85 -31.95 5.92
CA GLY A 30 16.93 -31.38 6.89
C GLY A 30 15.86 -30.54 6.19
N GLN A 31 14.65 -30.56 6.74
CA GLN A 31 13.57 -29.75 6.22
C GLN A 31 13.91 -28.25 6.39
N GLN A 32 13.75 -27.47 5.31
CA GLN A 32 14.05 -26.03 5.29
C GLN A 32 15.49 -25.70 5.76
N ALA A 33 16.41 -26.65 5.57
CA ALA A 33 17.83 -26.48 5.84
C ALA A 33 18.61 -26.60 4.53
N LEU A 34 19.60 -25.74 4.34
CA LEU A 34 20.51 -25.77 3.20
C LEU A 34 21.96 -25.82 3.70
N PRO A 35 22.87 -26.47 2.95
CA PRO A 35 24.27 -26.48 3.32
C PRO A 35 24.83 -25.07 3.24
N PHE A 36 25.74 -24.72 4.15
CA PHE A 36 26.31 -23.37 4.22
C PHE A 36 27.02 -22.92 2.93
N SER A 37 27.46 -23.88 2.10
CA SER A 37 28.00 -23.63 0.77
C SER A 37 27.04 -22.86 -0.16
N GLN A 38 25.72 -22.89 0.11
CA GLN A 38 24.69 -22.19 -0.65
C GLN A 38 24.47 -20.73 -0.21
N LEU A 39 25.24 -20.21 0.76
CA LEU A 39 25.06 -18.87 1.33
C LEU A 39 24.89 -17.78 0.26
N VAL A 40 25.79 -17.75 -0.73
CA VAL A 40 25.82 -16.73 -1.79
C VAL A 40 24.66 -16.86 -2.79
N ASN A 41 24.03 -18.04 -2.86
CA ASN A 41 22.94 -18.33 -3.79
C ASN A 41 21.57 -18.09 -3.16
N CYS A 42 21.45 -18.23 -1.84
CA CYS A 42 20.15 -18.23 -1.15
C CYS A 42 19.93 -17.02 -0.24
N VAL A 43 20.99 -16.35 0.22
CA VAL A 43 20.87 -15.17 1.10
C VAL A 43 21.23 -13.92 0.31
N ALA A 44 20.25 -13.06 0.09
CA ALA A 44 20.36 -11.90 -0.80
C ALA A 44 21.55 -11.00 -0.46
N GLU A 45 21.80 -10.74 0.83
CA GLU A 45 22.90 -9.88 1.29
C GLU A 45 24.27 -10.39 0.85
N TYR A 46 24.47 -11.71 0.85
CA TYR A 46 25.75 -12.32 0.49
C TYR A 46 25.86 -12.63 -1.01
N SER A 47 24.80 -12.38 -1.79
CA SER A 47 24.82 -12.63 -3.22
C SER A 47 25.62 -11.54 -3.96
N PRO A 48 26.58 -11.92 -4.85
CA PRO A 48 27.25 -10.97 -5.73
C PRO A 48 26.27 -10.17 -6.61
N GLY A 49 25.13 -10.78 -6.96
CA GLY A 49 24.09 -10.17 -7.79
C GLY A 49 23.36 -9.01 -7.13
N LEU A 50 23.40 -8.88 -5.79
CA LEU A 50 22.71 -7.81 -5.07
C LEU A 50 23.18 -6.41 -5.50
N ARG A 51 24.43 -6.26 -5.94
CA ARG A 51 24.97 -4.98 -6.42
C ARG A 51 24.23 -4.43 -7.64
N ASN A 52 23.80 -5.32 -8.53
CA ASN A 52 23.11 -4.97 -9.77
C ASN A 52 21.59 -5.17 -9.67
N SER A 53 21.10 -5.58 -8.49
CA SER A 53 19.68 -5.84 -8.26
C SER A 53 18.93 -4.57 -7.91
N THR A 54 17.68 -4.51 -8.34
CA THR A 54 16.73 -3.46 -7.92
C THR A 54 16.17 -3.69 -6.52
N LEU A 55 16.48 -4.81 -5.86
CA LEU A 55 15.94 -5.20 -4.54
C LEU A 55 15.95 -4.03 -3.55
N LYS A 56 17.08 -3.33 -3.44
CA LYS A 56 17.27 -2.16 -2.56
C LYS A 56 16.30 -1.01 -2.78
N ALA A 57 15.72 -0.91 -3.97
CA ALA A 57 14.82 0.18 -4.34
C ALA A 57 13.37 -0.07 -3.91
N TRP A 58 13.03 -1.30 -3.52
CA TRP A 58 11.62 -1.66 -3.26
C TRP A 58 11.39 -2.56 -2.05
N THR A 59 12.38 -3.33 -1.59
CA THR A 59 12.17 -4.20 -0.43
C THR A 59 11.86 -3.36 0.83
N PRO A 60 10.79 -3.69 1.58
CA PRO A 60 10.55 -3.11 2.90
C PRO A 60 11.51 -3.68 3.95
N SER A 61 12.20 -4.78 3.65
CA SER A 61 13.12 -5.45 4.57
C SER A 61 14.50 -4.78 4.55
N PRO A 62 15.01 -4.31 5.69
CA PRO A 62 16.31 -3.67 5.74
C PRO A 62 17.41 -4.69 5.44
N LEU A 63 18.17 -4.44 4.38
CA LEU A 63 19.31 -5.27 4.01
C LEU A 63 20.48 -4.98 4.95
N LYS A 64 21.05 -6.04 5.51
CA LYS A 64 22.26 -5.93 6.33
C LYS A 64 23.42 -5.40 5.48
N ALA A 65 24.14 -4.39 6.01
CA ALA A 65 25.38 -3.94 5.40
C ALA A 65 26.46 -5.03 5.51
N VAL A 66 26.92 -5.53 4.37
CA VAL A 66 27.97 -6.55 4.29
C VAL A 66 29.07 -6.10 3.32
N SER A 67 30.31 -6.51 3.59
CA SER A 67 31.44 -6.25 2.71
C SER A 67 31.57 -7.36 1.66
N SER A 68 32.38 -7.13 0.62
CA SER A 68 32.67 -8.14 -0.41
C SER A 68 33.29 -9.42 0.13
N HIS A 69 33.90 -9.37 1.31
CA HIS A 69 34.56 -10.51 1.95
C HIS A 69 33.68 -11.18 3.01
N SER A 70 32.53 -10.61 3.36
CA SER A 70 31.69 -11.11 4.46
C SER A 70 31.21 -12.54 4.24
N ALA A 71 30.87 -12.93 3.00
CA ALA A 71 30.46 -14.30 2.71
C ALA A 71 31.59 -15.32 2.94
N ALA A 72 32.80 -15.00 2.44
CA ALA A 72 33.97 -15.85 2.61
C ALA A 72 34.40 -15.94 4.08
N ALA A 73 34.41 -14.80 4.79
CA ALA A 73 34.74 -14.76 6.22
C ALA A 73 33.74 -15.56 7.06
N LEU A 74 32.44 -15.45 6.77
CA LEU A 74 31.42 -16.20 7.50
C LEU A 74 31.52 -17.71 7.22
N ARG A 75 31.84 -18.10 5.98
CA ARG A 75 32.10 -19.50 5.63
C ARG A 75 33.32 -20.05 6.35
N GLN A 76 34.42 -19.31 6.34
CA GLN A 76 35.63 -19.70 7.06
C GLN A 76 35.36 -19.83 8.57
N ALA A 77 34.60 -18.91 9.16
CA ALA A 77 34.21 -18.99 10.56
C ALA A 77 33.36 -20.24 10.85
N ALA A 78 32.41 -20.58 9.97
CA ALA A 78 31.61 -21.80 10.09
C ALA A 78 32.47 -23.07 9.97
N ASP A 79 33.39 -23.11 8.99
CA ASP A 79 34.28 -24.25 8.78
C ASP A 79 35.30 -24.43 9.92
N ASN A 80 35.75 -23.33 10.53
CA ASN A 80 36.60 -23.37 11.73
C ASN A 80 35.86 -23.94 12.96
N LEU A 81 34.54 -23.72 13.06
CA LEU A 81 33.73 -24.26 14.15
C LEU A 81 33.45 -25.75 13.95
N ASN A 82 32.98 -26.13 12.75
CA ASN A 82 32.73 -27.52 12.39
C ASN A 82 32.75 -27.67 10.86
N ALA A 83 33.89 -28.07 10.33
CA ALA A 83 34.17 -28.13 8.89
C ALA A 83 33.08 -28.90 8.13
N GLY A 84 32.47 -28.25 7.14
CA GLY A 84 31.47 -28.86 6.27
C GLY A 84 30.08 -29.09 6.90
N ASN A 85 29.90 -28.82 8.20
CA ASN A 85 28.65 -29.10 8.92
C ASN A 85 27.77 -27.86 9.14
N GLY A 86 28.15 -26.71 8.59
CA GLY A 86 27.35 -25.48 8.65
C GLY A 86 26.00 -25.65 7.94
N ALA A 87 24.93 -25.18 8.58
CA ALA A 87 23.57 -25.15 8.04
C ALA A 87 23.06 -23.71 7.89
N ILE A 88 22.24 -23.46 6.87
CA ILE A 88 21.39 -22.29 6.72
C ILE A 88 19.97 -22.75 6.99
N LEU A 89 19.34 -22.19 8.01
CA LEU A 89 17.95 -22.49 8.36
C LEU A 89 17.05 -21.41 7.76
N MET A 90 16.14 -21.80 6.87
CA MET A 90 15.10 -20.91 6.37
C MET A 90 13.96 -20.89 7.39
N LEU A 91 13.66 -19.70 7.93
CA LEU A 91 12.47 -19.47 8.74
C LEU A 91 11.33 -18.97 7.84
N SER A 92 10.15 -19.57 7.97
CA SER A 92 8.96 -19.10 7.23
C SER A 92 8.44 -17.79 7.83
N ASP A 93 8.40 -16.74 7.02
CA ASP A 93 7.80 -15.45 7.38
C ASP A 93 6.70 -15.10 6.36
N PRO A 94 5.47 -15.60 6.55
CA PRO A 94 4.38 -15.35 5.60
C PRO A 94 4.02 -13.87 5.53
N VAL A 95 4.13 -13.14 6.64
CA VAL A 95 3.92 -11.69 6.69
C VAL A 95 4.97 -10.97 5.87
N GLY A 96 6.25 -11.30 6.08
CA GLY A 96 7.37 -10.76 5.30
C GLY A 96 7.15 -10.98 3.80
N VAL A 97 6.83 -12.21 3.39
CA VAL A 97 6.53 -12.55 1.98
C VAL A 97 5.39 -11.71 1.43
N ALA A 98 4.27 -11.59 2.15
CA ALA A 98 3.13 -10.77 1.72
C ALA A 98 3.54 -9.29 1.53
N THR A 99 4.34 -8.74 2.44
CA THR A 99 4.83 -7.35 2.34
C THR A 99 5.84 -7.13 1.21
N GLU A 100 6.69 -8.11 0.91
CA GLU A 100 7.60 -8.05 -0.25
C GLU A 100 6.81 -8.08 -1.56
N ILE A 101 5.78 -8.93 -1.66
CA ILE A 101 4.91 -9.02 -2.84
C ILE A 101 4.20 -7.67 -3.08
N SER A 102 3.59 -7.07 -2.05
CA SER A 102 2.89 -5.79 -2.19
C SER A 102 3.84 -4.66 -2.59
N ALA A 103 5.03 -4.60 -1.99
CA ALA A 103 6.04 -3.61 -2.32
C ALA A 103 6.57 -3.77 -3.76
N LEU A 104 6.77 -5.01 -4.21
CA LEU A 104 7.20 -5.32 -5.57
C LEU A 104 6.16 -4.89 -6.63
N VAL A 105 4.87 -5.12 -6.37
CA VAL A 105 3.78 -4.68 -7.28
C VAL A 105 3.84 -3.18 -7.48
N ARG A 106 3.89 -2.42 -6.37
CA ARG A 106 3.95 -0.97 -6.40
C ARG A 106 5.18 -0.48 -7.15
N TYR A 107 6.35 -1.04 -6.86
CA TYR A 107 7.59 -0.66 -7.52
C TYR A 107 7.53 -0.92 -9.03
N ARG A 108 7.08 -2.10 -9.45
CA ARG A 108 6.96 -2.44 -10.88
C ARG A 108 6.03 -1.49 -11.62
N MET A 109 4.90 -1.15 -11.02
CA MET A 109 3.95 -0.19 -11.61
C MET A 109 4.59 1.19 -11.80
N GLN A 110 5.25 1.70 -10.76
CA GLN A 110 5.96 2.98 -10.83
C GLN A 110 7.05 2.97 -11.90
N GLN A 111 7.82 1.89 -12.00
CA GLN A 111 8.85 1.75 -13.03
C GLN A 111 8.25 1.66 -14.43
N ALA A 112 7.15 0.92 -14.62
CA ALA A 112 6.49 0.77 -15.91
C ALA A 112 6.00 2.13 -16.46
N ILE A 113 5.45 2.98 -15.59
CA ILE A 113 5.06 4.35 -15.97
C ILE A 113 6.30 5.23 -16.21
N ALA A 114 7.29 5.19 -15.30
CA ALA A 114 8.46 6.07 -15.36
C ALA A 114 9.35 5.77 -16.59
N MET A 115 9.48 4.50 -16.98
CA MET A 115 10.29 4.08 -18.12
C MET A 115 9.61 4.32 -19.48
N ASN A 116 8.31 4.65 -19.49
CA ASN A 116 7.59 5.03 -20.70
C ASN A 116 7.50 6.57 -20.78
N PRO A 117 8.28 7.24 -21.65
CA PRO A 117 8.33 8.70 -21.69
C PRO A 117 6.97 9.35 -21.98
N ALA A 118 6.12 8.70 -22.79
CA ALA A 118 4.79 9.21 -23.11
C ALA A 118 3.85 9.15 -21.91
N LEU A 119 3.84 8.03 -21.17
CA LEU A 119 3.02 7.87 -19.97
C LEU A 119 3.52 8.75 -18.83
N SER A 120 4.84 8.80 -18.61
CA SER A 120 5.45 9.62 -17.57
C SER A 120 5.11 11.10 -17.77
N ARG A 121 5.38 11.64 -18.97
CA ARG A 121 5.08 13.04 -19.30
C ARG A 121 3.59 13.32 -19.29
N GLY A 122 2.79 12.45 -19.93
CA GLY A 122 1.35 12.67 -20.05
C GLY A 122 0.64 12.63 -18.71
N THR A 123 0.99 11.69 -17.84
CA THR A 123 0.45 11.61 -16.47
C THR A 123 0.82 12.86 -15.68
N ALA A 124 2.09 13.29 -15.73
CA ALA A 124 2.51 14.51 -15.04
C ALA A 124 1.73 15.75 -15.51
N LEU A 125 1.54 15.92 -16.83
CA LEU A 125 0.79 17.03 -17.38
C LEU A 125 -0.69 16.99 -17.01
N LEU A 126 -1.32 15.81 -17.05
CA LEU A 126 -2.72 15.63 -16.66
C LEU A 126 -2.93 15.94 -15.17
N THR A 127 -2.03 15.46 -14.30
CA THR A 127 -2.07 15.77 -12.86
C THR A 127 -1.86 17.26 -12.60
N MET A 128 -0.88 17.89 -13.26
CA MET A 128 -0.64 19.33 -13.13
C MET A 128 -1.88 20.13 -13.55
N LEU A 129 -2.46 19.82 -14.69
CA LEU A 129 -3.68 20.47 -15.19
C LEU A 129 -4.82 20.34 -14.17
N GLY A 130 -5.09 19.13 -13.68
CA GLY A 130 -6.13 18.90 -12.68
C GLY A 130 -5.87 19.65 -11.36
N SER A 131 -4.62 19.71 -10.91
CA SER A 131 -4.25 20.42 -9.68
C SER A 131 -4.43 21.94 -9.80
N VAL A 132 -4.04 22.53 -10.93
CA VAL A 132 -4.21 23.95 -11.21
C VAL A 132 -5.69 24.29 -11.37
N GLU A 133 -6.44 23.46 -12.10
CA GLU A 133 -7.89 23.63 -12.25
C GLU A 133 -8.61 23.61 -10.89
N LEU A 134 -8.30 22.62 -10.04
CA LEU A 134 -8.85 22.54 -8.70
C LEU A 134 -8.49 23.75 -7.83
N ALA A 135 -7.22 24.17 -7.83
CA ALA A 135 -6.76 25.30 -7.03
C ALA A 135 -7.44 26.61 -7.45
N MET A 136 -7.54 26.86 -8.75
CA MET A 136 -8.17 28.08 -9.29
C MET A 136 -9.67 28.09 -9.03
N ARG A 137 -10.36 26.97 -9.23
CA ARG A 137 -11.79 26.86 -8.93
C ARG A 137 -12.08 27.06 -7.45
N ASN A 138 -11.25 26.50 -6.57
CA ASN A 138 -11.35 26.74 -5.12
C ASN A 138 -11.10 28.21 -4.77
N TYR A 139 -10.12 28.86 -5.42
CA TYR A 139 -9.88 30.29 -5.25
C TYR A 139 -11.12 31.12 -5.64
N PHE A 140 -11.73 30.86 -6.81
CA PHE A 140 -12.96 31.55 -7.21
C PHE A 140 -14.12 31.29 -6.27
N TYR A 141 -14.23 30.07 -5.74
CA TYR A 141 -15.26 29.72 -4.78
C TYR A 141 -15.14 30.56 -3.51
N LEU A 142 -13.94 30.61 -2.92
CA LEU A 142 -13.66 31.41 -1.72
C LEU A 142 -13.84 32.90 -1.96
N GLN A 143 -13.46 33.39 -3.15
CA GLN A 143 -13.66 34.79 -3.51
C GLN A 143 -15.16 35.13 -3.64
N ALA A 144 -15.94 34.25 -4.27
CA ALA A 144 -17.39 34.41 -4.38
C ALA A 144 -18.05 34.37 -3.00
N GLU A 145 -17.69 33.40 -2.16
CA GLU A 145 -18.20 33.28 -0.79
C GLU A 145 -17.90 34.52 0.06
N ALA A 146 -16.66 35.00 0.08
CA ALA A 146 -16.30 36.20 0.82
C ALA A 146 -17.06 37.45 0.32
N GLY A 147 -17.30 37.53 -1.00
CA GLY A 147 -18.12 38.58 -1.61
C GLY A 147 -19.59 38.49 -1.19
N ASP A 148 -20.17 37.30 -1.26
CA ASP A 148 -21.54 37.00 -0.86
C ASP A 148 -21.78 37.35 0.61
N GLU A 149 -20.93 36.87 1.51
CA GLU A 149 -21.02 37.14 2.95
C GLU A 149 -20.93 38.64 3.25
N SER A 150 -20.01 39.36 2.58
CA SER A 150 -19.86 40.80 2.75
C SER A 150 -21.12 41.54 2.29
N TYR A 151 -21.71 41.13 1.17
CA TYR A 151 -22.94 41.72 0.64
C TYR A 151 -24.15 41.41 1.53
N GLU A 152 -24.31 40.16 1.95
CA GLU A 152 -25.36 39.71 2.86
C GLU A 152 -25.29 40.42 4.21
N ARG A 153 -24.08 40.61 4.76
CA ARG A 153 -23.86 41.36 6.01
C ARG A 153 -24.27 42.83 5.86
N GLN A 154 -23.90 43.46 4.74
CA GLN A 154 -24.31 44.84 4.44
C GLN A 154 -25.82 44.97 4.29
N MET A 155 -26.50 43.99 3.69
CA MET A 155 -27.96 43.94 3.62
C MET A 155 -28.59 43.69 4.98
N ARG A 156 -28.05 42.77 5.78
CA ARG A 156 -28.61 42.39 7.08
C ARG A 156 -28.55 43.51 8.11
N TYR A 157 -27.46 44.28 8.13
CA TYR A 157 -27.22 45.30 9.16
C TYR A 157 -27.29 46.75 8.66
N GLY A 158 -27.48 46.95 7.35
CA GLY A 158 -27.49 48.28 6.74
C GLY A 158 -26.09 48.87 6.60
N ARG A 159 -25.99 49.95 5.81
CA ARG A 159 -24.73 50.68 5.56
C ARG A 159 -25.00 52.11 5.08
N ASP A 160 -24.18 53.06 5.51
CA ASP A 160 -24.16 54.40 4.94
C ASP A 160 -23.47 54.42 3.56
N THR A 161 -24.14 54.99 2.57
CA THR A 161 -23.60 55.16 1.21
C THR A 161 -23.68 56.62 0.77
N PRO A 162 -22.87 57.08 -0.21
CA PRO A 162 -22.96 58.44 -0.74
C PRO A 162 -24.33 58.82 -1.31
N ALA A 163 -25.16 57.83 -1.66
CA ALA A 163 -26.53 58.03 -2.14
C ALA A 163 -27.60 58.01 -1.02
N GLY A 164 -27.17 57.91 0.25
CA GLY A 164 -28.04 57.83 1.43
C GLY A 164 -27.84 56.54 2.25
N PRO A 165 -28.42 56.47 3.47
CA PRO A 165 -28.36 55.28 4.33
C PRO A 165 -29.18 54.14 3.71
N ARG A 166 -28.59 52.94 3.64
CA ARG A 166 -29.32 51.71 3.36
C ARG A 166 -29.72 51.06 4.68
N PHE A 167 -31.03 50.92 4.90
CA PHE A 167 -31.57 50.31 6.12
C PHE A 167 -31.41 48.79 6.14
N PRO A 168 -31.31 48.18 7.34
CA PRO A 168 -31.29 46.72 7.52
C PRO A 168 -32.46 45.99 6.85
N ALA A 169 -32.19 44.89 6.16
CA ALA A 169 -33.17 44.03 5.51
C ALA A 169 -32.80 42.53 5.70
N PRO A 170 -33.02 41.96 6.89
CA PRO A 170 -32.61 40.58 7.22
C PRO A 170 -33.29 39.53 6.33
N ASP A 171 -34.60 39.64 6.08
CA ASP A 171 -35.32 38.68 5.22
C ASP A 171 -34.81 38.65 3.77
N MET A 172 -34.36 39.81 3.27
CA MET A 172 -33.74 39.90 1.95
C MET A 172 -32.34 39.30 1.97
N ALA A 173 -31.57 39.47 3.06
CA ALA A 173 -30.28 38.83 3.23
C ALA A 173 -30.40 37.29 3.26
N ASP A 174 -31.42 36.74 3.93
CA ASP A 174 -31.69 35.29 3.94
C ASP A 174 -32.06 34.76 2.55
N ARG A 175 -32.90 35.49 1.79
CA ARG A 175 -33.21 35.13 0.39
C ARG A 175 -31.98 35.19 -0.50
N MET A 176 -31.14 36.22 -0.32
CA MET A 176 -29.89 36.35 -1.08
C MET A 176 -28.90 35.24 -0.75
N HIS A 177 -28.82 34.81 0.51
CA HIS A 177 -27.99 33.69 0.92
C HIS A 177 -28.31 32.41 0.13
N VAL A 178 -29.59 32.04 0.07
CA VAL A 178 -30.05 30.87 -0.70
C VAL A 178 -29.72 30.99 -2.19
N LEU A 179 -29.90 32.17 -2.78
CA LEU A 179 -29.59 32.42 -4.20
C LEU A 179 -28.08 32.40 -4.48
N ASN A 180 -27.29 32.98 -3.59
CA ASN A 180 -25.84 33.03 -3.69
C ASN A 180 -25.23 31.63 -3.59
N GLU A 181 -25.69 30.83 -2.62
CA GLU A 181 -25.28 29.44 -2.45
C GLU A 181 -25.64 28.60 -3.69
N ALA A 182 -26.88 28.72 -4.17
CA ALA A 182 -27.34 27.99 -5.35
C ALA A 182 -26.56 28.34 -6.64
N SER A 183 -26.16 29.60 -6.81
CA SER A 183 -25.47 30.09 -8.01
C SER A 183 -23.95 30.06 -7.92
N ARG A 184 -23.37 29.79 -6.73
CA ARG A 184 -21.92 29.90 -6.51
C ARG A 184 -21.12 28.98 -7.42
N LYS A 185 -21.57 27.75 -7.59
CA LYS A 185 -20.90 26.77 -8.46
C LYS A 185 -20.87 27.25 -9.91
N ASP A 186 -22.00 27.75 -10.42
CA ASP A 186 -22.09 28.25 -11.79
C ASP A 186 -21.20 29.47 -12.02
N ARG A 187 -21.10 30.38 -11.03
CA ARG A 187 -20.16 31.52 -11.08
C ARG A 187 -18.70 31.07 -11.13
N VAL A 188 -18.34 30.03 -10.36
CA VAL A 188 -16.99 29.43 -10.40
C VAL A 188 -16.72 28.77 -11.75
N ASP A 189 -17.70 28.05 -12.29
CA ASP A 189 -17.62 27.44 -13.62
C ASP A 189 -17.44 28.50 -14.71
N GLU A 190 -18.23 29.58 -14.67
CA GLU A 190 -18.13 30.70 -15.61
C GLU A 190 -16.76 31.40 -15.55
N ALA A 191 -16.26 31.69 -14.36
CA ALA A 191 -14.95 32.31 -14.16
C ALA A 191 -13.82 31.44 -14.74
N TRP A 192 -13.90 30.12 -14.56
CA TRP A 192 -12.98 29.18 -15.18
C TRP A 192 -13.10 29.15 -16.71
N GLN A 193 -14.32 28.99 -17.22
CA GLN A 193 -14.59 28.85 -18.65
C GLN A 193 -14.13 30.08 -19.45
N THR A 194 -14.39 31.27 -18.93
CA THR A 194 -14.04 32.53 -19.58
C THR A 194 -12.54 32.85 -19.48
N GLY A 195 -11.93 32.59 -18.33
CA GLY A 195 -10.54 32.96 -18.05
C GLY A 195 -9.51 31.98 -18.61
N TYR A 196 -9.76 30.67 -18.46
CA TYR A 196 -8.71 29.65 -18.50
C TYR A 196 -8.94 28.53 -19.51
N GLU A 197 -10.20 28.17 -19.80
CA GLU A 197 -10.51 27.01 -20.66
C GLU A 197 -9.86 27.10 -22.05
N LYS A 198 -9.77 28.30 -22.62
CA LYS A 198 -9.14 28.56 -23.93
C LYS A 198 -7.67 28.13 -24.03
N TYR A 199 -6.97 27.97 -22.91
CA TYR A 199 -5.57 27.53 -22.89
C TYR A 199 -5.43 26.01 -22.84
N ILE A 200 -6.54 25.28 -22.77
CA ILE A 200 -6.57 23.83 -22.55
C ILE A 200 -7.07 23.14 -23.82
N ASP A 201 -6.21 22.28 -24.37
CA ASP A 201 -6.61 21.38 -25.45
C ASP A 201 -7.33 20.16 -24.86
N ARG A 202 -8.65 20.28 -24.65
CA ARG A 202 -9.46 19.20 -24.07
C ARG A 202 -9.49 17.94 -24.93
N ALA A 203 -9.34 18.06 -26.25
CA ALA A 203 -9.26 16.91 -27.15
C ALA A 203 -8.00 16.08 -26.86
N LYS A 204 -6.83 16.73 -26.71
CA LYS A 204 -5.59 16.05 -26.31
C LYS A 204 -5.65 15.46 -24.91
N THR A 205 -6.25 16.19 -23.96
CA THR A 205 -6.44 15.70 -22.59
C THR A 205 -7.30 14.43 -22.59
N GLN A 206 -8.43 14.43 -23.30
CA GLN A 206 -9.31 13.26 -23.41
C GLN A 206 -8.64 12.09 -24.13
N ALA A 207 -7.93 12.36 -25.23
CA ALA A 207 -7.21 11.33 -25.97
C ALA A 207 -6.13 10.66 -25.11
N PHE A 208 -5.36 11.45 -24.33
CA PHE A 208 -4.39 10.89 -23.40
C PHE A 208 -5.06 10.13 -22.26
N SER A 209 -6.15 10.65 -21.67
CA SER A 209 -6.90 9.93 -20.63
C SER A 209 -7.39 8.56 -21.11
N GLN A 210 -7.85 8.45 -22.36
CA GLN A 210 -8.23 7.17 -22.95
C GLN A 210 -7.00 6.26 -23.14
N THR A 211 -5.90 6.79 -23.67
CA THR A 211 -4.64 6.04 -23.82
C THR A 211 -4.14 5.48 -22.48
N LEU A 212 -4.21 6.31 -21.42
CA LEU A 212 -3.83 5.90 -20.08
C LEU A 212 -4.76 4.82 -19.54
N LYS A 213 -6.07 4.96 -19.73
CA LYS A 213 -7.07 3.96 -19.32
C LYS A 213 -6.84 2.60 -20.00
N ASP A 214 -6.60 2.60 -21.30
CA ASP A 214 -6.35 1.38 -22.07
C ASP A 214 -5.05 0.71 -21.60
N TRP A 215 -3.99 1.50 -21.40
CA TRP A 215 -2.73 0.99 -20.87
C TRP A 215 -2.88 0.41 -19.45
N LEU A 216 -3.59 1.10 -18.55
CA LEU A 216 -3.87 0.61 -17.19
C LEU A 216 -4.63 -0.71 -17.22
N THR A 217 -5.64 -0.83 -18.08
CA THR A 217 -6.43 -2.06 -18.24
C THR A 217 -5.55 -3.24 -18.67
N GLU A 218 -4.67 -3.02 -19.65
CA GLU A 218 -3.75 -4.05 -20.12
C GLU A 218 -2.70 -4.42 -19.06
N TYR A 219 -2.15 -3.41 -18.36
CA TYR A 219 -1.19 -3.63 -17.29
C TYR A 219 -1.82 -4.39 -16.11
N ASP A 220 -3.06 -4.07 -15.76
CA ASP A 220 -3.78 -4.77 -14.71
C ASP A 220 -3.97 -6.25 -15.06
N ASN A 221 -4.44 -6.54 -16.27
CA ASN A 221 -4.65 -7.91 -16.75
C ASN A 221 -3.37 -8.73 -16.82
N SER A 222 -2.28 -8.13 -17.33
CA SER A 222 -1.01 -8.84 -17.56
C SER A 222 -0.15 -8.97 -16.32
N SER A 223 -0.22 -8.02 -15.39
CA SER A 223 0.74 -7.91 -14.27
C SER A 223 0.08 -7.86 -12.90
N VAL A 224 -0.91 -7.00 -12.68
CA VAL A 224 -1.48 -6.78 -11.34
C VAL A 224 -2.36 -7.94 -10.90
N ILE A 225 -3.24 -8.44 -11.76
CA ILE A 225 -4.15 -9.56 -11.45
C ILE A 225 -3.36 -10.83 -11.08
N PRO A 226 -2.37 -11.29 -11.87
CA PRO A 226 -1.58 -12.48 -11.51
C PRO A 226 -0.89 -12.35 -10.15
N ILE A 227 -0.29 -11.19 -9.85
CA ILE A 227 0.38 -10.98 -8.57
C ILE A 227 -0.63 -10.88 -7.42
N THR A 228 -1.79 -10.27 -7.66
CA THR A 228 -2.89 -10.23 -6.67
C THR A 228 -3.37 -11.64 -6.34
N ARG A 229 -3.50 -12.53 -7.34
CA ARG A 229 -3.83 -13.95 -7.10
C ARG A 229 -2.77 -14.65 -6.26
N MET A 230 -1.49 -14.43 -6.56
CA MET A 230 -0.39 -14.98 -5.75
C MET A 230 -0.42 -14.47 -4.31
N TYR A 231 -0.67 -13.17 -4.12
CA TYR A 231 -0.83 -12.55 -2.81
C TYR A 231 -2.02 -13.12 -2.04
N LEU A 232 -3.17 -13.30 -2.70
CA LEU A 232 -4.36 -13.92 -2.10
C LEU A 232 -4.12 -15.37 -1.72
N ALA A 233 -3.42 -16.15 -2.55
CA ALA A 233 -3.05 -17.52 -2.21
C ALA A 233 -2.24 -17.53 -0.91
N TRP A 234 -1.24 -16.65 -0.77
CA TRP A 234 -0.47 -16.51 0.47
C TRP A 234 -1.29 -16.12 1.69
N LEU A 235 -2.29 -15.24 1.53
CA LEU A 235 -3.19 -14.85 2.62
C LEU A 235 -4.09 -16.00 3.08
N GLN A 236 -4.54 -16.83 2.13
CA GLN A 236 -5.46 -17.93 2.37
C GLN A 236 -4.77 -19.19 2.91
N GLU A 237 -3.45 -19.28 2.80
CA GLU A 237 -2.68 -20.40 3.34
C GLU A 237 -2.79 -20.48 4.88
N PRO A 238 -2.96 -21.68 5.47
CA PRO A 238 -3.03 -21.85 6.92
C PRO A 238 -1.82 -21.27 7.67
N VAL A 239 -0.65 -21.21 7.03
CA VAL A 239 0.57 -20.63 7.63
C VAL A 239 0.39 -19.15 7.99
N MET A 240 -0.39 -18.39 7.21
CA MET A 240 -0.70 -16.98 7.50
C MET A 240 -1.63 -16.86 8.70
N ALA A 241 -2.72 -17.62 8.72
CA ALA A 241 -3.65 -17.62 9.86
C ALA A 241 -2.94 -18.04 11.16
N ASN A 242 -2.14 -19.11 11.09
CA ASN A 242 -1.37 -19.62 12.22
C ASN A 242 -0.37 -18.58 12.74
N TYR A 243 0.24 -17.76 11.87
CA TYR A 243 1.13 -16.66 12.29
C TYR A 243 0.42 -15.69 13.24
N PHE A 244 -0.82 -15.28 12.90
CA PHE A 244 -1.61 -14.34 13.69
C PHE A 244 -2.16 -14.94 14.99
N VAL A 245 -2.32 -16.26 15.07
CA VAL A 245 -2.74 -16.95 16.29
C VAL A 245 -1.58 -17.14 17.26
N GLN A 246 -0.42 -17.56 16.77
CA GLN A 246 0.66 -18.04 17.64
C GLN A 246 1.58 -16.94 18.18
N HIS A 247 1.76 -15.83 17.46
CA HIS A 247 2.80 -14.84 17.79
C HIS A 247 2.31 -13.69 18.68
N PHE A 248 1.02 -13.62 18.99
CA PHE A 248 0.42 -12.48 19.70
C PHE A 248 -0.29 -12.93 20.98
N ASP A 249 0.01 -12.27 22.10
CA ASP A 249 -0.61 -12.53 23.39
C ASP A 249 -1.88 -11.68 23.58
N PRO A 250 -3.08 -12.30 23.63
CA PRO A 250 -4.34 -11.56 23.75
C PRO A 250 -4.49 -10.83 25.09
N THR A 251 -3.71 -11.20 26.12
CA THR A 251 -3.75 -10.52 27.42
C THR A 251 -2.76 -9.36 27.54
N CYS A 252 -1.98 -9.06 26.49
CA CYS A 252 -0.96 -8.02 26.49
C CYS A 252 -1.31 -6.90 25.50
N ALA A 253 -1.59 -5.70 26.01
CA ALA A 253 -1.90 -4.53 25.17
C ALA A 253 -0.77 -4.19 24.17
N HIS A 254 0.51 -4.32 24.58
CA HIS A 254 1.63 -4.11 23.66
C HIS A 254 1.62 -5.13 22.51
N SER A 255 1.31 -6.40 22.81
CA SER A 255 1.15 -7.42 21.79
C SER A 255 -0.02 -7.14 20.86
N GLY A 256 -1.15 -6.64 21.38
CA GLY A 256 -2.27 -6.17 20.57
C GLY A 256 -1.88 -5.02 19.63
N GLY A 257 -1.07 -4.07 20.09
CA GLY A 257 -0.51 -3.02 19.24
C GLY A 257 0.38 -3.57 18.11
N ARG A 258 1.20 -4.59 18.39
CA ARG A 258 2.01 -5.28 17.37
C ARG A 258 1.16 -6.07 16.38
N TYR A 259 0.07 -6.69 16.84
CA TYR A 259 -0.89 -7.38 15.98
C TYR A 259 -1.47 -6.42 14.94
N ILE A 260 -1.99 -5.27 15.39
CA ILE A 260 -2.57 -4.25 14.51
C ILE A 260 -1.51 -3.75 13.51
N GLN A 261 -0.30 -3.44 13.97
CA GLN A 261 0.79 -3.03 13.07
C GLN A 261 1.11 -4.09 12.01
N THR A 262 1.06 -5.36 12.37
CA THR A 262 1.34 -6.49 11.47
C THR A 262 0.24 -6.62 10.42
N VAL A 263 -1.03 -6.56 10.84
CA VAL A 263 -2.18 -6.55 9.91
C VAL A 263 -2.07 -5.36 8.95
N THR A 264 -1.83 -4.15 9.46
CA THR A 264 -1.68 -2.96 8.60
C THR A 264 -0.54 -3.11 7.59
N LYS A 265 0.58 -3.73 7.97
CA LYS A 265 1.69 -3.99 7.04
C LYS A 265 1.30 -4.95 5.94
N VAL A 266 0.64 -6.06 6.27
CA VAL A 266 0.17 -7.04 5.29
C VAL A 266 -0.75 -6.35 4.28
N LEU A 267 -1.71 -5.55 4.78
CA LEU A 267 -2.69 -4.87 3.93
C LEU A 267 -2.13 -3.70 3.11
N ALA A 268 -0.98 -3.15 3.49
CA ALA A 268 -0.41 -1.97 2.85
C ALA A 268 -0.09 -2.25 1.37
N GLY A 269 -0.64 -1.40 0.48
CA GLY A 269 -0.40 -1.47 -0.96
C GLY A 269 -1.27 -2.47 -1.73
N MET A 270 -2.13 -3.23 -1.03
CA MET A 270 -3.07 -4.18 -1.63
C MET A 270 -4.53 -3.94 -1.20
N ASN A 271 -4.77 -2.97 -0.31
CA ASN A 271 -6.08 -2.64 0.27
C ASN A 271 -7.06 -1.98 -0.72
N ASP A 272 -6.62 -1.63 -1.92
CA ASP A 272 -7.42 -1.07 -3.01
C ASP A 272 -7.84 -2.14 -4.04
N LYS A 273 -7.40 -3.39 -3.87
CA LYS A 273 -7.69 -4.49 -4.80
C LYS A 273 -8.97 -5.21 -4.36
N GLY A 274 -9.96 -5.27 -5.26
CA GLY A 274 -11.30 -5.83 -4.98
C GLY A 274 -11.28 -7.19 -4.29
N GLY A 275 -10.56 -8.17 -4.84
CA GLY A 275 -10.47 -9.51 -4.24
C GLY A 275 -9.82 -9.53 -2.86
N VAL A 276 -8.91 -8.59 -2.54
CA VAL A 276 -8.30 -8.45 -1.21
C VAL A 276 -9.32 -7.87 -0.22
N ILE A 277 -10.08 -6.86 -0.63
CA ILE A 277 -11.16 -6.28 0.18
C ILE A 277 -12.19 -7.35 0.52
N THR A 278 -12.68 -8.09 -0.48
CA THR A 278 -13.67 -9.17 -0.27
C THR A 278 -13.15 -10.23 0.70
N HIS A 279 -11.88 -10.63 0.58
CA HIS A 279 -11.29 -11.60 1.51
C HIS A 279 -11.22 -11.08 2.95
N ILE A 280 -10.87 -9.81 3.14
CA ILE A 280 -10.80 -9.19 4.47
C ILE A 280 -12.20 -9.08 5.09
N ASP A 281 -13.19 -8.65 4.33
CA ASP A 281 -14.57 -8.54 4.79
C ASP A 281 -15.09 -9.91 5.27
N GLN A 282 -14.87 -10.95 4.47
CA GLN A 282 -15.21 -12.33 4.85
C GLN A 282 -14.48 -12.80 6.11
N ALA A 283 -13.17 -12.50 6.24
CA ALA A 283 -12.38 -12.87 7.41
C ALA A 283 -12.81 -12.10 8.68
N ALA A 284 -13.26 -10.85 8.53
CA ALA A 284 -13.79 -10.05 9.62
C ALA A 284 -15.14 -10.55 10.11
N GLU A 285 -16.00 -11.03 9.21
CA GLU A 285 -17.32 -11.59 9.54
C GLU A 285 -17.25 -12.99 10.19
N SER A 286 -16.27 -13.82 9.78
CA SER A 286 -16.13 -15.21 10.24
C SER A 286 -15.25 -15.39 11.48
N GLY A 287 -14.45 -14.39 11.85
CA GLY A 287 -13.52 -14.44 12.98
C GLY A 287 -12.25 -15.26 12.70
N PRO A 288 -11.15 -15.04 13.45
CA PRO A 288 -9.83 -15.56 13.13
C PRO A 288 -9.69 -17.11 13.18
N ALA A 289 -10.62 -17.81 13.82
CA ALA A 289 -10.61 -19.27 13.93
C ALA A 289 -11.25 -19.99 12.71
N ASP A 290 -12.07 -19.29 11.92
CA ASP A 290 -12.76 -19.87 10.76
C ASP A 290 -12.17 -19.40 9.41
N ALA A 291 -11.24 -18.43 9.42
CA ALA A 291 -10.54 -17.98 8.21
C ALA A 291 -9.80 -19.10 7.46
N GLY A 292 -9.31 -20.13 8.17
CA GLY A 292 -8.69 -21.32 7.58
C GLY A 292 -9.66 -22.26 6.85
N LYS A 293 -10.98 -22.07 6.98
CA LYS A 293 -12.01 -22.88 6.29
C LYS A 293 -12.49 -22.27 4.98
N LEU A 294 -12.10 -21.03 4.67
CA LEU A 294 -12.50 -20.32 3.45
C LEU A 294 -11.78 -20.84 2.18
N SER A 295 -10.88 -21.84 2.31
CA SER A 295 -10.18 -22.49 1.19
C SER A 295 -11.06 -23.29 0.23
N SER A 296 -12.39 -23.35 0.46
CA SER A 296 -13.33 -24.14 -0.34
C SER A 296 -14.42 -23.34 -1.08
N ALA A 297 -14.52 -22.03 -0.88
CA ALA A 297 -15.48 -21.20 -1.61
C ALA A 297 -14.81 -20.57 -2.83
N GLY A 298 -14.69 -21.36 -3.89
CA GLY A 298 -14.17 -20.92 -5.18
C GLY A 298 -15.02 -19.83 -5.82
N GLY A 299 -14.31 -18.90 -6.46
CA GLY A 299 -14.82 -18.05 -7.54
C GLY A 299 -15.49 -16.77 -7.08
N LEU A 300 -14.76 -15.66 -7.16
CA LEU A 300 -15.20 -14.43 -7.81
C LEU A 300 -13.98 -13.50 -7.98
N LEU A 301 -13.84 -13.02 -9.21
CA LEU A 301 -12.76 -12.15 -9.71
C LEU A 301 -12.91 -10.72 -9.17
#